data_AF-B4GEV9-F1
#
_entry.id   AF-B4GEV9-F1
#
_cell.length_a   1.000
_cell.length_b   1.000
_cell.length_c   1.000
_cell.angle_alpha   90.00
_cell.angle_beta   90.00
_cell.angle_gamma   90.00
#
_symmetry.space_group_name_H-M   'P 1'
#
loop_
_entity.id
_entity.type
_entity.pdbx_description
1 polymer ?
#
loop_
_entity_poly.entity_id
_entity_poly.type
_entity_poly.pdbx_seq_one_letter_code
_entity_poly.pdbx_strand_id
1 'polypeptide(L)'
;MGKKSGDSWMKLYFRLVREFYYEQRKVQIISNQLRRYRVVRTRFQKDIQREAEHLQDYMENIDHIREELDRLERTKHSLTPKKRQQLTALQKKMPVHSLEERVRIMEISELSACWPCGQPALEKQMAKMNADKREIKRIHNKTMEAIEDIRSLETIRKYLQKDNCTRIEIKPYVNRGNWLEPTTAADTQADVKATIALDHLRKKKGKGKGKGKKGRHLTRDVLEVTPRSILLKIPELMPDMYHYLDNRGKNNLLSKN
;
A
#
# COMPACT_ATOMS: atom_id res chain seq x y z
N MET A 1 26.83 14.74 55.73
CA MET A 1 25.73 14.09 54.98
C MET A 1 26.31 13.37 53.76
N GLY A 2 26.90 12.18 53.94
CA GLY A 2 27.48 11.38 52.85
C GLY A 2 26.43 10.41 52.30
N LYS A 3 25.91 10.67 51.09
CA LYS A 3 24.98 9.74 50.43
C LYS A 3 25.74 8.51 49.93
N LYS A 4 25.19 7.34 50.28
CA LYS A 4 25.72 5.99 50.12
C LYS A 4 26.15 5.67 48.68
N SER A 5 27.44 5.45 48.48
CA SER A 5 28.05 4.88 47.26
C SER A 5 27.59 3.44 46.94
N GLY A 6 26.93 2.76 47.89
CA GLY A 6 26.49 1.37 47.75
C GLY A 6 25.28 1.14 46.83
N ASP A 7 24.45 2.15 46.56
CA ASP A 7 23.25 1.96 45.73
C ASP A 7 23.53 2.02 44.22
N SER A 8 24.68 2.56 43.81
CA SER A 8 25.00 2.79 42.40
C SER A 8 25.31 1.49 41.66
N TRP A 9 26.17 0.64 42.25
CA TRP A 9 26.59 -0.62 41.63
C TRP A 9 25.42 -1.62 41.54
N MET A 10 24.54 -1.63 42.55
CA MET A 10 23.38 -2.52 42.59
C MET A 10 22.36 -2.18 41.49
N LYS A 11 22.12 -0.88 41.24
CA LYS A 11 21.28 -0.41 40.12
C LYS A 11 21.88 -0.77 38.77
N LEU A 12 23.20 -0.64 38.63
CA LEU A 12 23.91 -0.98 37.39
C LEU A 12 23.87 -2.49 37.13
N TYR A 13 24.06 -3.31 38.17
CA TYR A 13 23.91 -4.77 38.12
C TYR A 13 22.50 -5.18 37.65
N PHE A 14 21.44 -4.66 38.27
CA PHE A 14 20.08 -4.99 37.84
C PHE A 14 19.77 -4.53 36.42
N ARG A 15 20.33 -3.39 35.98
CA ARG A 15 20.21 -2.94 34.58
C ARG A 15 20.86 -3.94 33.63
N LEU A 16 22.09 -4.37 33.91
CA LEU A 16 22.81 -5.36 33.09
C LEU A 16 22.08 -6.70 33.04
N VAL A 17 21.59 -7.21 34.17
CA VAL A 17 20.82 -8.46 34.22
C VAL A 17 19.56 -8.35 33.37
N ARG A 18 18.85 -7.22 33.44
CA ARG A 18 17.65 -6.97 32.66
C ARG A 18 17.95 -6.89 31.16
N GLU A 19 19.02 -6.19 30.77
CA GLU A 19 19.49 -6.11 29.38
C GLU A 19 19.88 -7.49 28.84
N PHE A 20 20.65 -8.27 29.61
CA PHE A 20 21.02 -9.63 29.24
C PHE A 20 19.81 -10.53 28.99
N TYR A 21 18.80 -10.47 29.86
CA TYR A 21 17.56 -11.23 29.69
C TYR A 21 16.77 -10.80 28.45
N TYR A 22 16.73 -9.49 28.15
CA TYR A 22 16.12 -8.98 26.93
C TYR A 22 16.85 -9.48 25.67
N GLU A 23 18.18 -9.47 25.68
CA GLU A 23 18.98 -9.97 24.57
C GLU A 23 18.80 -11.48 24.37
N GLN A 24 18.78 -12.28 25.43
CA GLN A 24 18.46 -13.71 25.33
C GLN A 24 17.08 -13.96 24.70
N ARG A 25 16.08 -13.18 25.11
CA ARG A 25 14.72 -13.29 24.53
C ARG A 25 14.70 -12.91 23.05
N LYS A 26 15.45 -11.87 22.65
CA LYS A 26 15.59 -11.50 21.23
C LYS A 26 16.25 -12.62 20.42
N VAL A 27 17.34 -13.19 20.92
CA VAL A 27 18.03 -14.33 20.27
C VAL A 27 17.05 -15.49 20.06
N GLN A 28 16.25 -15.82 21.06
CA GLN A 28 15.26 -16.90 20.97
C GLN A 28 14.13 -16.61 19.97
N ILE A 29 13.69 -15.35 19.87
CA ILE A 29 12.71 -14.94 18.86
C ILE A 29 13.31 -15.10 17.46
N ILE A 30 14.53 -14.63 17.25
CA ILE A 30 15.24 -14.72 15.97
C ILE A 30 15.47 -16.18 15.58
N SER A 31 15.88 -17.05 16.51
CA SER A 31 16.09 -18.47 16.23
C SER A 31 14.79 -19.16 15.80
N ASN A 32 13.68 -18.83 16.44
CA ASN A 32 12.36 -19.35 16.08
C ASN A 32 11.91 -18.86 14.69
N GLN A 33 12.17 -17.59 14.37
CA GLN A 33 11.91 -17.05 13.03
C GLN A 33 12.75 -17.76 11.97
N LEU A 34 14.05 -17.93 12.20
CA LEU A 34 14.95 -18.66 11.30
C LEU A 34 14.49 -20.10 11.07
N ARG A 35 14.04 -20.79 12.12
CA ARG A 35 13.47 -22.14 12.00
C ARG A 35 12.23 -22.16 11.10
N ARG A 36 11.30 -21.20 11.28
CA ARG A 36 10.11 -21.07 10.43
C ARG A 36 10.49 -20.80 8.97
N TYR A 37 11.43 -19.89 8.72
CA TYR A 37 11.88 -19.59 7.36
C TYR A 37 12.54 -20.79 6.68
N ARG A 38 13.33 -21.59 7.41
CA ARG A 38 13.89 -22.84 6.88
C ARG A 38 12.80 -23.81 6.43
N VAL A 39 11.78 -24.05 7.27
CA VAL A 39 10.65 -24.94 6.92
C VAL A 39 9.89 -24.44 5.70
N VAL A 40 9.60 -23.13 5.64
CA VAL A 40 8.90 -22.52 4.51
C VAL A 40 9.74 -22.63 3.23
N ARG A 41 11.04 -22.36 3.30
CA ARG A 41 11.98 -22.53 2.17
C ARG A 41 11.96 -23.96 1.63
N THR A 42 12.04 -24.96 2.51
CA THR A 42 12.02 -26.38 2.10
C THR A 42 10.71 -26.75 1.41
N ARG A 43 9.56 -26.19 1.84
CA ARG A 43 8.28 -26.41 1.17
C ARG A 43 8.28 -25.82 -0.24
N PHE A 44 8.66 -24.55 -0.37
CA PHE A 44 8.75 -23.90 -1.68
C PHE A 44 9.69 -24.64 -2.62
N GLN A 45 10.83 -25.14 -2.14
CA GLN A 45 11.75 -25.92 -2.96
C GLN A 45 11.11 -27.22 -3.48
N LYS A 46 10.33 -27.92 -2.65
CA LYS A 46 9.61 -29.12 -3.08
C LYS A 46 8.51 -28.80 -4.08
N ASP A 47 7.81 -27.69 -3.91
CA ASP A 47 6.73 -27.29 -4.82
C ASP A 47 7.30 -26.91 -6.20
N ILE A 48 8.39 -26.13 -6.23
CA ILE A 48 9.11 -25.79 -7.48
C ILE A 48 9.61 -27.06 -8.18
N GLN A 49 10.18 -28.01 -7.43
CA GLN A 49 10.68 -29.26 -8.00
C GLN A 49 9.58 -30.08 -8.66
N ARG A 50 8.42 -30.21 -8.01
CA ARG A 50 7.26 -30.91 -8.57
C ARG A 50 6.70 -30.22 -9.81
N GLU A 51 6.68 -28.89 -9.81
CA GLU A 51 6.24 -28.11 -10.97
C GLU A 51 7.21 -28.30 -12.15
N ALA A 52 8.52 -28.32 -11.88
CA ALA A 52 9.54 -28.60 -12.89
C ALA A 52 9.39 -30.02 -13.49
N GLU A 53 9.18 -31.04 -12.65
CA GLU A 53 8.93 -32.42 -13.09
C GLU A 53 7.66 -32.50 -13.96
N HIS A 54 6.56 -31.88 -13.54
CA HIS A 54 5.32 -31.86 -14.31
C HIS A 54 5.48 -31.14 -15.66
N LEU A 55 6.23 -30.03 -15.70
CA LEU A 55 6.53 -29.32 -16.94
C LEU A 55 7.41 -30.14 -17.88
N GLN A 56 8.38 -30.88 -17.33
CA GLN A 56 9.22 -31.79 -18.11
C GLN A 56 8.37 -32.90 -18.75
N ASP A 57 7.53 -33.59 -17.96
CA ASP A 57 6.62 -34.62 -18.47
C ASP A 57 5.70 -34.08 -19.57
N TYR A 58 5.18 -32.86 -19.38
CA TYR A 58 4.36 -32.19 -20.37
C TYR A 58 5.12 -31.91 -21.67
N MET A 59 6.39 -31.49 -21.58
CA MET A 59 7.24 -31.26 -22.75
C MET A 59 7.55 -32.56 -23.50
N GLU A 60 7.89 -33.63 -22.78
CA GLU A 60 8.13 -34.95 -23.37
C GLU A 60 6.89 -35.45 -24.14
N ASN A 61 5.70 -35.26 -23.56
CA ASN A 61 4.44 -35.58 -24.24
C ASN A 61 4.22 -34.73 -25.51
N ILE A 62 4.50 -33.43 -25.46
CA ILE A 62 4.40 -32.56 -26.64
C ILE A 62 5.37 -32.99 -27.73
N ASP A 63 6.62 -33.28 -27.37
CA ASP A 63 7.64 -33.68 -28.34
C ASP A 63 7.29 -35.04 -28.95
N HIS A 64 6.75 -35.98 -28.17
CA HIS A 64 6.19 -37.22 -28.71
C HIS A 64 5.05 -36.98 -29.71
N ILE A 65 4.09 -36.12 -29.38
CA ILE A 65 2.99 -35.76 -30.30
C ILE A 65 3.54 -35.15 -31.59
N ARG A 66 4.59 -34.33 -31.52
CA ARG A 66 5.22 -33.73 -32.70
C ARG A 66 5.89 -34.79 -33.57
N GLU A 67 6.64 -35.70 -32.97
CA GLU A 67 7.25 -36.81 -33.71
C GLU A 67 6.19 -37.63 -34.45
N GLU A 68 5.06 -37.90 -33.82
CA GLU A 68 3.94 -38.60 -34.46
C GLU A 68 3.30 -37.77 -35.59
N LEU A 69 3.13 -36.46 -35.40
CA LEU A 69 2.65 -35.55 -36.45
C LEU A 69 3.63 -35.51 -37.64
N ASP A 70 4.93 -35.49 -37.40
CA ASP A 70 5.96 -35.50 -38.44
C ASP A 70 6.00 -36.83 -39.20
N ARG A 71 5.82 -37.96 -38.50
CA ARG A 71 5.64 -39.29 -39.12
C ARG A 71 4.42 -39.33 -40.03
N LEU A 72 3.30 -38.77 -39.57
CA LEU A 72 2.08 -38.64 -40.37
C LEU A 72 2.25 -37.70 -41.57
N GLU A 73 3.08 -36.65 -41.44
CA GLU A 73 3.40 -35.76 -42.56
C GLU A 73 4.25 -36.46 -43.63
N ARG A 74 5.22 -37.29 -43.23
CA ARG A 74 6.01 -38.10 -44.19
C ARG A 74 5.13 -39.06 -44.99
N THR A 75 4.06 -39.56 -44.38
CA THR A 75 3.08 -40.47 -45.01
C THR A 75 1.87 -39.73 -45.58
N LYS A 76 1.90 -38.40 -45.69
CA LYS A 76 0.77 -37.55 -46.11
C LYS A 76 0.12 -37.95 -47.43
N HIS A 77 0.88 -38.54 -48.35
CA HIS A 77 0.38 -39.01 -49.64
C HIS A 77 -0.66 -40.14 -49.52
N SER A 78 -0.63 -40.93 -48.45
CA SER A 78 -1.64 -41.98 -48.18
C SER A 78 -2.90 -41.46 -47.47
N LEU A 79 -2.88 -40.22 -46.97
CA LEU A 79 -4.00 -39.61 -46.24
C LEU A 79 -5.03 -39.00 -47.19
N THR A 80 -6.31 -39.06 -46.79
CA THR A 80 -7.40 -38.36 -47.49
C THR A 80 -7.26 -36.84 -47.34
N PRO A 81 -7.75 -36.03 -48.31
CA PRO A 81 -7.63 -34.56 -48.27
C PRO A 81 -8.14 -33.92 -46.96
N LYS A 82 -9.25 -34.44 -46.41
CA LYS A 82 -9.81 -34.00 -45.13
C LYS A 82 -8.86 -34.25 -43.96
N LYS A 83 -8.21 -35.44 -43.91
CA LYS A 83 -7.21 -35.78 -42.89
C LYS A 83 -5.93 -34.95 -43.04
N ARG A 84 -5.51 -34.63 -44.27
CA ARG A 84 -4.37 -33.71 -44.52
C ARG A 84 -4.66 -32.31 -43.98
N GLN A 85 -5.86 -31.78 -44.20
CA GLN A 85 -6.26 -30.47 -43.69
C GLN A 85 -6.31 -30.44 -42.15
N GLN A 86 -6.79 -31.51 -41.52
CA GLN A 86 -6.77 -31.68 -40.07
C GLN A 86 -5.35 -31.76 -39.52
N LEU A 87 -4.44 -32.48 -40.19
CA LEU A 87 -3.02 -32.58 -39.82
C LEU A 87 -2.35 -31.19 -39.83
N THR A 88 -2.51 -30.43 -40.91
CA THR A 88 -1.96 -29.07 -41.00
C THR A 88 -2.57 -28.14 -39.94
N ALA A 89 -3.85 -28.30 -39.62
CA ALA A 89 -4.51 -27.52 -38.56
C ALA A 89 -4.00 -27.88 -37.17
N LEU A 90 -3.71 -29.16 -36.92
CA LEU A 90 -3.10 -29.62 -35.66
C LEU A 90 -1.67 -29.12 -35.52
N GLN A 91 -0.83 -29.24 -36.56
CA GLN A 91 0.53 -28.70 -36.56
C GLN A 91 0.56 -27.18 -36.29
N LYS A 92 -0.39 -26.41 -36.85
CA LYS A 92 -0.53 -24.96 -36.57
C LYS A 92 -1.01 -24.65 -35.15
N LYS A 93 -1.73 -25.56 -34.51
CA LYS A 93 -2.21 -25.42 -33.13
C LYS A 93 -1.23 -25.94 -32.10
N MET A 94 -0.22 -26.71 -32.50
CA MET A 94 0.87 -27.07 -31.61
C MET A 94 1.54 -25.78 -31.14
N PRO A 95 1.89 -25.68 -29.84
CA PRO A 95 2.63 -24.52 -29.34
C PRO A 95 3.90 -24.37 -30.18
N VAL A 96 3.92 -23.38 -31.07
CA VAL A 96 5.14 -23.01 -31.79
C VAL A 96 5.99 -22.31 -30.75
N HIS A 97 7.17 -22.85 -30.49
CA HIS A 97 8.14 -22.28 -29.56
C HIS A 97 8.17 -20.76 -29.65
N SER A 98 7.61 -20.07 -28.67
CA SER A 98 8.33 -18.88 -28.26
C SER A 98 9.61 -19.43 -27.64
N LEU A 99 10.74 -19.18 -28.28
CA LEU A 99 12.07 -19.44 -27.73
C LEU A 99 12.13 -19.00 -26.26
N GLU A 100 11.41 -17.92 -25.93
CA GLU A 100 11.20 -17.34 -24.61
C GLU A 100 10.57 -18.29 -23.57
N GLU A 101 9.69 -19.20 -23.98
CA GLU A 101 9.02 -20.15 -23.07
C GLU A 101 9.93 -21.37 -22.82
N ARG A 102 10.65 -21.83 -23.85
CA ARG A 102 11.72 -22.83 -23.69
C ARG A 102 12.90 -22.28 -22.88
N VAL A 103 13.30 -21.03 -23.10
CA VAL A 103 14.32 -20.34 -22.32
C VAL A 103 13.86 -20.15 -20.89
N ARG A 104 12.60 -19.76 -20.63
CA ARG A 104 12.07 -19.70 -19.26
C ARG A 104 12.13 -21.05 -18.55
N ILE A 105 11.76 -22.14 -19.22
CA ILE A 105 11.79 -23.48 -18.62
C ILE A 105 13.24 -23.95 -18.39
N MET A 106 14.15 -23.64 -19.32
CA MET A 106 15.58 -23.90 -19.17
C MET A 106 16.18 -23.08 -18.02
N GLU A 107 15.85 -21.80 -17.91
CA GLU A 107 16.25 -20.95 -16.78
C GLU A 107 15.71 -21.49 -15.45
N ILE A 108 14.44 -21.91 -15.39
CA ILE A 108 13.84 -22.48 -14.18
C ILE A 108 14.50 -23.81 -13.80
N SER A 109 14.83 -24.66 -14.77
CA SER A 109 15.49 -25.95 -14.55
C SER A 109 16.99 -25.83 -14.25
N GLU A 110 17.70 -24.87 -14.84
CA GLU A 110 19.08 -24.53 -14.48
C GLU A 110 19.15 -23.90 -13.08
N LEU A 111 18.17 -23.05 -12.73
CA LEU A 111 18.05 -22.50 -11.38
C LEU A 111 17.71 -23.58 -10.34
N SER A 112 16.96 -24.63 -10.71
CA SER A 112 16.68 -25.75 -9.81
C SER A 112 17.86 -26.72 -9.68
N ALA A 113 18.59 -26.98 -10.77
CA ALA A 113 19.75 -27.88 -10.80
C ALA A 113 21.02 -27.28 -10.16
N CYS A 114 21.20 -25.95 -10.22
CA CYS A 114 22.40 -25.27 -9.73
C CYS A 114 22.29 -24.80 -8.26
N TRP A 115 21.30 -25.28 -7.51
CA TRP A 115 21.18 -25.00 -6.07
C TRP A 115 21.80 -26.13 -5.24
N PRO A 116 23.14 -26.10 -5.11
CA PRO A 116 23.67 -25.72 -3.81
C PRO A 116 24.98 -24.94 -3.91
N CYS A 117 24.94 -23.61 -3.83
CA CYS A 117 25.94 -22.80 -3.10
C CYS A 117 25.62 -21.31 -3.27
N GLY A 118 25.86 -20.54 -2.20
CA GLY A 118 25.58 -19.11 -2.13
C GLY A 118 26.21 -18.31 -3.26
N GLN A 119 25.45 -18.02 -4.31
CA GLN A 119 25.83 -17.02 -5.29
C GLN A 119 25.38 -15.64 -4.81
N PRO A 120 26.31 -14.72 -4.48
CA PRO A 120 25.97 -13.34 -4.13
C PRO A 120 25.23 -12.60 -5.25
N ALA A 121 25.31 -13.07 -6.49
CA ALA A 121 24.54 -12.55 -7.62
C ALA A 121 23.03 -12.80 -7.46
N LEU A 122 22.63 -13.99 -7.01
CA LEU A 122 21.23 -14.34 -6.80
C LEU A 122 20.65 -13.63 -5.58
N GLU A 123 21.45 -13.50 -4.51
CA GLU A 123 21.07 -12.67 -3.36
C GLU A 123 20.90 -11.21 -3.73
N LYS A 124 21.77 -10.65 -4.59
CA LYS A 124 21.61 -9.29 -5.13
C LYS A 124 20.34 -9.16 -5.97
N GLN A 125 20.03 -10.15 -6.81
CA GLN A 125 18.83 -10.12 -7.65
C GLN A 125 17.54 -10.26 -6.82
N MET A 126 17.54 -11.14 -5.82
CA MET A 126 16.45 -11.26 -4.84
C MET A 126 16.31 -10.00 -3.97
N ALA A 127 17.41 -9.37 -3.57
CA ALA A 127 17.40 -8.10 -2.86
C ALA A 127 16.81 -6.98 -3.72
N LYS A 128 17.18 -6.92 -5.02
CA LYS A 128 16.62 -5.98 -5.99
C LYS A 128 15.12 -6.20 -6.18
N MET A 129 14.68 -7.44 -6.44
CA MET A 129 13.25 -7.76 -6.56
C MET A 129 12.47 -7.41 -5.29
N ASN A 130 13.05 -7.64 -4.11
CA ASN A 130 12.40 -7.27 -2.85
C ASN A 130 12.34 -5.75 -2.64
N ALA A 131 13.35 -5.01 -3.08
CA ALA A 131 13.32 -3.55 -3.11
C ALA A 131 12.23 -3.05 -4.07
N ASP A 132 12.18 -3.58 -5.29
CA ASP A 132 11.16 -3.24 -6.29
C ASP A 132 9.74 -3.55 -5.77
N LYS A 133 9.56 -4.71 -5.11
CA LYS A 133 8.28 -5.08 -4.47
C LYS A 133 7.88 -4.12 -3.35
N ARG A 134 8.84 -3.61 -2.57
CA ARG A 134 8.55 -2.59 -1.54
C ARG A 134 8.18 -1.26 -2.17
N GLU A 135 8.85 -0.89 -3.26
CA GLU A 135 8.57 0.36 -3.97
C GLU A 135 7.19 0.33 -4.63
N ILE A 136 6.83 -0.77 -5.29
CA ILE A 136 5.48 -0.98 -5.84
C ILE A 136 4.42 -0.89 -4.73
N LYS A 137 4.67 -1.47 -3.54
CA LYS A 137 3.76 -1.34 -2.39
C LYS A 137 3.63 0.09 -1.90
N ARG A 138 4.73 0.86 -1.85
CA ARG A 138 4.69 2.28 -1.47
C ARG A 138 3.89 3.10 -2.46
N ILE A 139 4.12 2.89 -3.76
CA ILE A 139 3.36 3.55 -4.83
C ILE A 139 1.88 3.19 -4.68
N HIS A 140 1.54 1.91 -4.55
CA HIS A 140 0.17 1.45 -4.39
C HIS A 140 -0.52 2.10 -3.19
N ASN A 141 0.13 2.14 -2.02
CA ASN A 141 -0.44 2.79 -0.83
C ASN A 141 -0.69 4.28 -1.07
N LYS A 142 0.27 5.01 -1.66
CA LYS A 142 0.09 6.42 -2.04
C LYS A 142 -1.05 6.61 -3.03
N THR A 143 -1.20 5.71 -4.00
CA THR A 143 -2.30 5.75 -4.97
C THR A 143 -3.65 5.52 -4.30
N MET A 144 -3.75 4.57 -3.36
CA MET A 144 -4.98 4.30 -2.62
C MET A 144 -5.39 5.49 -1.74
N GLU A 145 -4.44 6.12 -1.05
CA GLU A 145 -4.69 7.35 -0.29
C GLU A 145 -5.22 8.49 -1.19
N ALA A 146 -4.63 8.68 -2.37
CA ALA A 146 -5.10 9.68 -3.33
C ALA A 146 -6.52 9.37 -3.86
N ILE A 147 -6.86 8.10 -4.06
CA ILE A 147 -8.21 7.68 -4.48
C ILE A 147 -9.23 7.98 -3.38
N GLU A 148 -8.89 7.73 -2.10
CA GLU A 148 -9.75 8.06 -0.97
C GLU A 148 -9.99 9.58 -0.88
N ASP A 149 -8.93 10.38 -1.05
CA ASP A 149 -9.04 11.83 -1.12
C ASP A 149 -9.97 12.28 -2.25
N ILE A 150 -9.82 11.73 -3.46
CA ILE A 150 -10.71 12.06 -4.60
C ILE A 150 -12.17 11.74 -4.26
N ARG A 151 -12.44 10.57 -3.67
CA ARG A 151 -13.81 10.20 -3.26
C ARG A 151 -14.38 11.17 -2.23
N SER A 152 -13.56 11.62 -1.27
CA SER A 152 -13.97 12.61 -0.27
C SER A 152 -14.30 13.97 -0.90
N LEU A 153 -13.53 14.39 -1.91
CA LEU A 153 -13.80 15.63 -2.65
C LEU A 153 -15.06 15.51 -3.51
N GLU A 154 -15.32 14.35 -4.11
CA GLU A 154 -16.56 14.13 -4.87
C GLU A 154 -17.81 14.19 -4.00
N THR A 155 -17.78 13.64 -2.78
CA THR A 155 -18.90 13.77 -1.84
C THR A 155 -19.11 15.21 -1.42
N ILE A 156 -18.05 15.97 -1.15
CA ILE A 156 -18.13 17.41 -0.83
C ILE A 156 -18.68 18.18 -2.02
N ARG A 157 -18.19 17.92 -3.25
CA ARG A 157 -18.70 18.56 -4.47
C ARG A 157 -20.19 18.31 -4.64
N LYS A 158 -20.66 17.07 -4.45
CA LYS A 158 -22.09 16.72 -4.50
C LYS A 158 -22.90 17.45 -3.42
N TYR A 159 -22.33 17.63 -2.24
CA TYR A 159 -22.96 18.37 -1.14
C TYR A 159 -23.08 19.87 -1.49
N LEU A 160 -22.00 20.49 -1.95
CA LEU A 160 -21.96 21.89 -2.37
C LEU A 160 -22.87 22.20 -3.57
N GLN A 161 -23.07 21.25 -4.49
CA GLN A 161 -23.97 21.42 -5.63
C GLN A 161 -25.45 21.34 -5.24
N LYS A 162 -25.80 20.62 -4.18
CA LYS A 162 -27.19 20.48 -3.72
C LYS A 162 -27.66 21.69 -2.92
N ASP A 163 -26.76 22.28 -2.14
CA ASP A 163 -27.07 23.42 -1.28
C ASP A 163 -26.53 24.72 -1.89
N ASN A 164 -27.39 25.71 -2.11
CA ASN A 164 -26.99 27.07 -2.51
C ASN A 164 -26.21 27.75 -1.36
N CYS A 165 -24.94 27.40 -1.22
CA CYS A 165 -24.03 27.93 -0.21
C CYS A 165 -23.65 29.37 -0.56
N THR A 166 -23.79 30.30 0.38
CA THR A 166 -23.45 31.71 0.14
C THR A 166 -22.00 32.03 0.50
N ARG A 167 -21.39 31.25 1.39
CA ARG A 167 -19.99 31.40 1.81
C ARG A 167 -19.41 30.05 2.19
N ILE A 168 -18.18 29.79 1.74
CA ILE A 168 -17.40 28.59 2.04
C ILE A 168 -16.11 29.05 2.71
N GLU A 169 -15.83 28.56 3.92
CA GLU A 169 -14.57 28.78 4.63
C GLU A 169 -13.90 27.44 4.88
N ILE A 170 -12.70 27.23 4.33
CA ILE A 170 -11.87 26.04 4.62
C ILE A 170 -10.85 26.43 5.68
N LYS A 171 -10.86 25.74 6.82
CA LYS A 171 -9.92 25.94 7.92
C LYS A 171 -9.09 24.67 8.13
N PRO A 172 -7.86 24.62 7.63
CA PRO A 172 -6.97 23.50 7.90
C PRO A 172 -6.50 23.53 9.37
N TYR A 173 -6.38 22.37 10.00
CA TYR A 173 -5.89 22.22 11.36
C TYR A 173 -5.10 20.91 11.53
N VAL A 174 -4.14 20.89 12.45
CA VAL A 174 -3.40 19.67 12.81
C VAL A 174 -4.01 19.08 14.08
N ASN A 175 -4.45 17.83 14.05
CA ASN A 175 -4.95 17.16 15.23
C ASN A 175 -3.77 16.62 16.06
N ARG A 176 -3.38 17.33 17.12
CA ARG A 176 -2.29 16.92 18.02
C ARG A 176 -2.85 16.21 19.24
N GLY A 177 -2.46 14.94 19.46
CA GLY A 177 -2.69 14.25 20.72
C GLY A 177 -1.84 14.81 21.88
N ASN A 178 -0.61 15.24 21.58
CA ASN A 178 0.32 15.89 22.50
C ASN A 178 0.85 17.21 21.90
N TRP A 179 0.72 18.30 22.65
CA TRP A 179 1.06 19.67 22.20
C TRP A 179 2.56 20.02 22.31
N LEU A 180 3.34 19.18 23.00
CA LEU A 180 4.78 19.37 23.26
C LEU A 180 5.71 18.60 22.33
N GLU A 181 5.18 17.74 21.45
CA GLU A 181 6.03 16.94 20.57
C GLU A 181 6.55 17.80 19.40
N PRO A 182 7.88 17.80 19.13
CA PRO A 182 8.46 18.51 18.00
C PRO A 182 7.79 18.10 16.69
N THR A 183 7.58 19.06 15.79
CA THR A 183 6.92 18.89 14.50
C THR A 183 7.73 18.00 13.54
N THR A 184 7.85 16.71 13.80
CA THR A 184 8.10 15.73 12.73
C THR A 184 6.81 15.40 11.98
N ALA A 185 5.67 15.92 12.44
CA ALA A 185 4.32 15.71 11.92
C ALA A 185 4.05 16.31 10.52
N ALA A 186 4.93 17.15 9.97
CA ALA A 186 4.79 17.61 8.59
C ALA A 186 4.95 16.46 7.57
N ASP A 187 5.64 15.38 7.95
CA ASP A 187 5.80 14.19 7.11
C ASP A 187 4.69 13.15 7.34
N THR A 188 3.93 13.25 8.44
CA THR A 188 2.90 12.27 8.78
C THR A 188 1.54 12.77 8.34
N GLN A 189 1.19 12.39 7.11
CA GLN A 189 -0.07 12.70 6.41
C GLN A 189 -1.36 12.36 7.21
N ALA A 190 -1.27 11.59 8.29
CA ALA A 190 -2.39 11.25 9.16
C ALA A 190 -2.91 12.40 10.03
N ASP A 191 -2.07 13.41 10.34
CA ASP A 191 -2.38 14.41 11.37
C ASP A 191 -2.99 15.71 10.82
N VAL A 192 -2.93 15.92 9.51
CA VAL A 192 -3.46 17.11 8.85
C VAL A 192 -4.91 16.90 8.46
N LYS A 193 -5.80 17.73 8.99
CA LYS A 193 -7.23 17.73 8.73
C LYS A 193 -7.70 19.10 8.27
N ALA A 194 -8.88 19.18 7.69
CA ALA A 194 -9.52 20.45 7.40
C ALA A 194 -10.98 20.43 7.84
N THR A 195 -11.47 21.59 8.23
CA THR A 195 -12.88 21.81 8.50
C THR A 195 -13.42 22.77 7.46
N ILE A 196 -14.46 22.39 6.72
CA ILE A 196 -15.19 23.28 5.82
C ILE A 196 -16.42 23.80 6.57
N ALA A 197 -16.45 25.10 6.85
CA ALA A 197 -17.63 25.77 7.34
C ALA A 197 -18.42 26.36 6.16
N LEU A 198 -19.71 26.05 6.10
CA LEU A 198 -20.65 26.47 5.08
C LEU A 198 -21.73 27.34 5.69
N ASP A 199 -21.91 28.55 5.17
CA ASP A 199 -23.03 29.39 5.57
C ASP A 199 -24.16 29.25 4.55
N HIS A 200 -25.31 28.76 5.02
CA HIS A 200 -26.53 28.55 4.24
C HIS A 200 -27.59 29.59 4.59
N LEU A 201 -28.24 30.14 3.57
CA LEU A 201 -29.27 31.15 3.74
C LEU A 201 -30.65 30.51 3.54
N ARG A 202 -31.21 29.93 4.62
CA ARG A 202 -32.49 29.20 4.54
C ARG A 202 -33.69 30.16 4.66
N LYS A 203 -34.63 30.02 3.72
CA LYS A 203 -35.94 30.71 3.79
C LYS A 203 -36.85 29.94 4.74
N LYS A 204 -37.28 30.56 5.85
CA LYS A 204 -38.29 29.97 6.73
C LYS A 204 -39.65 30.01 6.00
N LYS A 205 -40.24 28.85 5.67
CA LYS A 205 -41.68 28.79 5.35
C LYS A 205 -42.43 29.02 6.67
N GLY A 206 -42.96 30.23 6.86
CA GLY A 206 -43.76 30.55 8.03
C GLY A 206 -45.01 29.67 8.08
N LYS A 207 -45.03 28.66 8.96
CA LYS A 207 -46.27 28.12 9.52
C LYS A 207 -46.72 29.07 10.62
N GLY A 208 -47.20 30.24 10.22
CA GLY A 208 -47.73 31.24 11.12
C GLY A 208 -48.70 32.11 10.33
N LYS A 209 -49.98 32.06 10.71
CA LYS A 209 -51.04 32.92 10.19
C LYS A 209 -50.72 34.37 10.55
N GLY A 210 -49.83 34.99 9.79
CA GLY A 210 -49.37 36.36 10.01
C GLY A 210 -48.65 36.86 8.79
N LYS A 211 -49.36 37.63 7.96
CA LYS A 211 -48.79 38.35 6.82
C LYS A 211 -47.63 39.22 7.33
N GLY A 212 -46.43 39.07 6.76
CA GLY A 212 -45.51 40.21 6.74
C GLY A 212 -44.01 39.95 6.67
N LYS A 213 -43.43 38.92 7.30
CA LYS A 213 -41.96 38.80 7.35
C LYS A 213 -41.45 37.40 7.07
N LYS A 214 -41.14 37.13 5.79
CA LYS A 214 -40.29 36.00 5.37
C LYS A 214 -38.86 36.28 5.80
N GLY A 215 -38.53 36.07 7.07
CA GLY A 215 -37.16 36.14 7.57
C GLY A 215 -36.31 35.04 6.93
N ARG A 216 -35.17 35.43 6.35
CA ARG A 216 -34.10 34.49 5.97
C ARG A 216 -33.20 34.34 7.20
N HIS A 217 -32.91 33.12 7.63
CA HIS A 217 -31.94 32.88 8.70
C HIS A 217 -30.71 32.21 8.11
N LEU A 218 -29.54 32.61 8.62
CA LEU A 218 -28.25 32.01 8.30
C LEU A 218 -28.07 30.78 9.19
N THR A 219 -27.84 29.62 8.58
CA THR A 219 -27.44 28.39 9.29
C THR A 219 -26.01 28.07 8.88
N ARG A 220 -25.12 27.85 9.85
CA ARG A 220 -23.71 27.51 9.61
C ARG A 220 -23.52 26.02 9.83
N ASP A 221 -23.26 25.28 8.76
CA ASP A 221 -22.98 23.84 8.81
C ASP A 221 -21.46 23.64 8.76
N VAL A 222 -20.96 22.69 9.56
CA VAL A 222 -19.52 22.43 9.69
C VAL A 222 -19.25 21.00 9.27
N LEU A 223 -18.48 20.82 8.20
CA LEU A 223 -18.09 19.53 7.66
C LEU A 223 -16.61 19.28 7.95
N GLU A 224 -16.31 18.15 8.59
CA GLU A 224 -14.92 17.67 8.70
C GLU A 224 -14.52 17.03 7.37
N VAL A 225 -13.38 17.46 6.83
CA VAL A 225 -12.89 17.13 5.51
C VAL A 225 -11.51 16.53 5.63
N THR A 226 -11.36 15.32 5.09
CA THR A 226 -10.19 14.47 5.27
C THR A 226 -9.40 14.17 3.97
N PRO A 227 -9.15 15.11 3.03
CA PRO A 227 -8.27 14.86 1.90
C PRO A 227 -6.83 15.08 2.36
N ARG A 228 -6.23 14.04 2.94
CA ARG A 228 -4.97 14.11 3.67
C ARG A 228 -3.78 14.44 2.77
N SER A 229 -3.74 13.84 1.57
CA SER A 229 -2.64 13.99 0.61
C SER A 229 -2.69 15.32 -0.12
N ILE A 230 -3.88 15.90 -0.29
CA ILE A 230 -4.09 17.15 -1.04
C ILE A 230 -3.79 18.36 -0.17
N LEU A 231 -4.15 18.34 1.12
CA LEU A 231 -3.86 19.44 2.05
C LEU A 231 -2.36 19.67 2.24
N LEU A 232 -1.54 18.62 2.18
CA LEU A 232 -0.08 18.74 2.25
C LEU A 232 0.56 19.32 0.98
N LYS A 233 -0.11 19.23 -0.17
CA LYS A 233 0.44 19.65 -1.46
C LYS A 233 0.05 21.08 -1.85
N ILE A 234 -0.91 21.67 -1.15
CA ILE A 234 -1.39 23.04 -1.40
C ILE A 234 -0.88 23.92 -0.25
N PRO A 235 0.15 24.77 -0.47
CA PRO A 235 0.73 25.60 0.58
C PRO A 235 -0.29 26.52 1.26
N GLU A 236 -1.27 27.02 0.49
CA GLU A 236 -2.35 27.89 0.98
C GLU A 236 -3.32 27.20 1.95
N LEU A 237 -3.34 25.86 1.94
CA LEU A 237 -4.17 25.04 2.82
C LEU A 237 -3.34 24.34 3.89
N MET A 238 -2.05 24.68 4.03
CA MET A 238 -1.28 24.26 5.19
C MET A 238 -1.72 25.06 6.42
N PRO A 239 -2.01 24.39 7.55
CA PRO A 239 -2.22 25.09 8.81
C PRO A 239 -1.01 25.96 9.12
N ASP A 240 -1.23 27.25 9.40
CA ASP A 240 -0.16 28.11 9.91
C ASP A 240 0.41 27.45 11.17
N MET A 241 1.69 27.07 11.09
CA MET A 241 2.42 26.41 12.16
C MET A 241 2.40 27.22 13.47
N TYR A 242 2.11 28.52 13.39
CA TYR A 242 2.09 29.46 14.50
C TYR A 242 0.69 30.00 14.81
N HIS A 243 -0.39 29.42 14.29
CA HIS A 243 -1.76 29.92 14.54
C HIS A 243 -2.12 30.01 16.05
N TYR A 244 -1.43 29.27 16.92
CA TYR A 244 -1.59 29.37 18.38
C TYR A 244 -0.90 30.59 19.02
N LEU A 245 0.09 31.21 18.35
CA LEU A 245 0.72 32.45 18.81
C LEU A 245 -0.20 33.65 18.59
N ASP A 246 -1.00 33.65 17.53
CA ASP A 246 -1.96 34.71 17.20
C ASP A 246 -3.14 34.83 18.18
N ASN A 247 -3.46 33.77 18.91
CA ASN A 247 -4.54 33.78 19.89
C ASN A 247 -4.21 34.54 21.19
N ARG A 248 -2.95 34.96 21.41
CA ARG A 248 -2.60 35.81 22.57
C ARG A 248 -3.06 37.26 22.42
N GLY A 249 -3.44 37.71 21.21
CA GLY A 249 -3.88 39.09 20.97
C GLY A 249 -5.40 39.31 20.97
N LYS A 250 -6.20 38.28 20.68
CA LYS A 250 -7.66 38.44 20.45
C LYS A 250 -8.53 38.35 21.70
N ASN A 251 -8.04 37.75 22.78
CA ASN A 251 -8.80 37.65 24.03
C ASN A 251 -8.83 38.96 24.85
N ASN A 252 -8.07 39.98 24.46
CA ASN A 252 -8.07 41.29 25.13
C ASN A 252 -8.96 42.34 24.46
N LEU A 253 -9.60 42.04 23.33
CA LEU A 253 -10.42 43.00 22.57
C LEU A 253 -11.94 42.83 22.76
N LEU A 254 -12.40 41.78 23.43
CA LEU A 254 -13.83 41.58 23.78
C LEU A 254 -14.17 42.01 25.22
N SER A 255 -13.23 42.65 25.93
CA SER A 255 -13.45 43.22 27.28
C SER A 255 -13.66 44.74 27.28
N LYS A 256 -13.65 45.40 26.11
CA LYS A 256 -13.94 46.83 26.00
C LYS A 256 -14.81 47.06 24.77
N ASN A 257 -16.12 46.92 24.98
CA ASN A 257 -17.20 47.76 24.43
C ASN A 257 -18.54 47.17 24.83
#